data_AF-A0A075G851-F1
#
_entry.id   AF-A0A075G851-F1
#
_cell.length_a   1.000
_cell.length_b   1.000
_cell.length_c   1.000
_cell.angle_alpha   90.00
_cell.angle_beta   90.00
_cell.angle_gamma   90.00
#
_symmetry.space_group_name_H-M   'P 1'
#
loop_
_entity.id
_entity.type
_entity.pdbx_description
1 polymer ?
#
loop_
_entity_poly.entity_id
_entity_poly.type
_entity_poly.pdbx_seq_one_letter_code
_entity_poly.pdbx_strand_id
1 'polypeptide(L)'
;MKAELMEYLESKSDIIAESFDDARQDYIDMLMPLWDTHLGANNAIEEWHSGNVGNRRLTHLSEYVTIHLAMLVPEYLRSERVAKLVPEEIKDQVPNIYHKFILSNSTGIPFPLLMPIDLEEDGTVNEIHELISESPIDSEKAILTEWGSPAILALKEEGVILPDELDELVRLPDSLA
;
A
#
# COMPACT_ATOMS: atom_id res chain seq x y z
N MET A 1 9.95 -8.67 17.32
CA MET A 1 8.80 -8.28 16.46
C MET A 1 9.11 -8.42 14.97
N LYS A 2 10.09 -7.71 14.39
CA LYS A 2 10.47 -7.94 12.98
C LYS A 2 10.83 -9.41 12.69
N ALA A 3 11.57 -10.05 13.59
CA ALA A 3 11.90 -11.48 13.48
C ALA A 3 10.64 -12.37 13.46
N GLU A 4 9.69 -12.18 14.38
CA GLU A 4 8.43 -12.94 14.42
C GLU A 4 7.62 -12.79 13.13
N LEU A 5 7.54 -11.55 12.60
CA LEU A 5 6.86 -11.30 11.34
C LEU A 5 7.60 -11.96 10.16
N MET A 6 8.93 -11.87 10.12
CA MET A 6 9.73 -12.52 9.09
C MET A 6 9.54 -14.03 9.11
N GLU A 7 9.64 -14.67 10.27
CA GLU A 7 9.45 -16.12 10.42
C GLU A 7 8.05 -16.55 9.97
N TYR A 8 7.02 -15.78 10.34
CA TYR A 8 5.65 -16.03 9.87
C TYR A 8 5.57 -15.95 8.35
N LEU A 9 6.12 -14.91 7.72
CA LEU A 9 6.06 -14.71 6.26
C LEU A 9 6.89 -15.75 5.51
N GLU A 10 8.07 -16.12 6.01
CA GLU A 10 8.91 -17.19 5.45
C GLU A 10 8.15 -18.53 5.44
N SER A 11 7.36 -18.82 6.49
CA SER A 11 6.50 -20.01 6.54
C SER A 11 5.39 -20.01 5.48
N LYS A 12 5.14 -18.86 4.85
CA LYS A 12 4.15 -18.65 3.77
C LYS A 12 4.79 -18.29 2.43
N SER A 13 6.11 -18.38 2.31
CA SER A 13 6.85 -17.96 1.10
C SER A 13 6.33 -18.61 -0.18
N ASP A 14 6.05 -19.92 -0.16
CA ASP A 14 5.54 -20.65 -1.34
C ASP A 14 4.20 -20.07 -1.83
N ILE A 15 3.22 -19.86 -0.94
CA ILE A 15 1.90 -19.35 -1.33
C ILE A 15 1.95 -17.87 -1.75
N ILE A 16 2.86 -17.09 -1.17
CA ILE A 16 3.12 -15.70 -1.59
C ILE A 16 3.66 -15.72 -3.02
N ALA A 17 4.74 -16.48 -3.28
CA ALA A 17 5.37 -16.55 -4.60
C ALA A 17 4.40 -17.02 -5.68
N GLU A 18 3.57 -18.03 -5.39
CA GLU A 18 2.54 -18.52 -6.32
C GLU A 18 1.46 -17.48 -6.63
N SER A 19 1.11 -16.62 -5.67
CA SER A 19 -0.01 -15.67 -5.81
C SER A 19 0.42 -14.25 -6.20
N PHE A 20 1.72 -13.95 -6.18
CA PHE A 20 2.23 -12.59 -6.25
C PHE A 20 1.96 -11.93 -7.60
N ASP A 21 2.32 -12.60 -8.69
CA ASP A 21 2.10 -12.11 -10.06
C ASP A 21 0.62 -12.06 -10.42
N ASP A 22 -0.17 -13.05 -9.98
CA ASP A 22 -1.61 -13.06 -10.18
C ASP A 22 -2.27 -11.87 -9.47
N ALA A 23 -1.91 -11.60 -8.21
CA ALA A 23 -2.42 -10.45 -7.46
C ALA A 23 -2.03 -9.11 -8.10
N ARG A 24 -0.83 -9.03 -8.69
CA ARG A 24 -0.36 -7.86 -9.43
C ARG A 24 -1.17 -7.68 -10.72
N GLN A 25 -1.41 -8.77 -11.46
CA GLN A 25 -2.17 -8.74 -12.70
C GLN A 25 -3.64 -8.41 -12.45
N ASP A 26 -4.25 -8.95 -11.40
CA ASP A 26 -5.62 -8.63 -10.98
C ASP A 26 -5.78 -7.13 -10.69
N TYR A 27 -4.79 -6.50 -10.06
CA TYR A 27 -4.78 -5.05 -9.85
C TYR A 27 -4.74 -4.28 -11.17
N ILE A 28 -3.85 -4.67 -12.09
CA ILE A 28 -3.72 -4.07 -13.43
C ILE A 28 -5.02 -4.22 -14.20
N ASP A 29 -5.60 -5.41 -14.24
CA ASP A 29 -6.82 -5.72 -15.00
C ASP A 29 -8.03 -4.94 -14.47
N MET A 30 -8.08 -4.70 -13.16
CA MET A 30 -9.10 -3.84 -12.55
C MET A 30 -8.90 -2.36 -12.92
N LEU A 31 -7.66 -1.87 -12.88
CA LEU A 31 -7.38 -0.44 -12.97
C LEU A 31 -7.25 0.08 -14.41
N MET A 32 -6.48 -0.63 -15.25
CA MET A 32 -6.06 -0.11 -16.55
C MET A 32 -7.23 0.23 -17.48
N PRO A 33 -8.33 -0.54 -17.54
CA PRO A 33 -9.48 -0.16 -18.35
C PRO A 33 -10.09 1.19 -17.94
N LEU A 34 -10.14 1.47 -16.63
CA LEU A 34 -10.63 2.75 -16.11
C LEU A 34 -9.66 3.90 -16.44
N TRP A 35 -8.37 3.66 -16.22
CA TRP A 35 -7.32 4.63 -16.54
C TRP A 35 -7.31 5.01 -18.02
N ASP A 36 -7.30 4.02 -18.91
CA ASP A 36 -7.25 4.24 -20.36
C ASP A 36 -8.49 4.99 -20.87
N THR A 37 -9.66 4.64 -20.33
CA THR A 37 -10.92 5.34 -20.65
C THR A 37 -10.86 6.80 -20.23
N HIS A 38 -10.39 7.08 -19.00
CA HIS A 38 -10.26 8.45 -18.50
C HIS A 38 -9.21 9.25 -19.25
N LEU A 39 -8.05 8.64 -19.56
CA LEU A 39 -6.99 9.28 -20.31
C LEU A 39 -7.46 9.67 -21.72
N GLY A 40 -8.25 8.83 -22.36
CA GLY A 40 -8.91 9.13 -23.64
C GLY A 40 -9.85 10.34 -23.53
N ALA A 41 -10.66 10.41 -22.47
CA ALA A 41 -11.53 11.56 -22.21
C ALA A 41 -10.72 12.84 -21.95
N ASN A 42 -9.64 12.77 -21.18
CA ASN A 42 -8.77 13.91 -20.91
C ASN A 42 -8.13 14.44 -22.20
N ASN A 43 -7.59 13.56 -23.05
CA ASN A 43 -6.99 13.95 -24.31
C ASN A 43 -8.01 14.62 -25.25
N ALA A 44 -9.26 14.12 -25.29
CA ALA A 44 -10.33 14.75 -26.06
C ALA A 44 -10.69 16.14 -25.50
N ILE A 45 -10.73 16.30 -24.17
CA ILE A 45 -10.97 17.62 -23.56
C ILE A 45 -9.85 18.60 -23.92
N GLU A 46 -8.59 18.17 -23.83
CA GLU A 46 -7.44 18.98 -24.25
C GLU A 46 -7.53 19.36 -25.73
N GLU A 47 -7.82 18.41 -26.63
CA GLU A 47 -7.92 18.65 -28.07
C GLU A 47 -9.01 19.68 -28.42
N TRP A 48 -10.22 19.51 -27.89
CA TRP A 48 -11.38 20.29 -28.31
C TRP A 48 -11.63 21.56 -27.49
N HIS A 49 -11.08 21.65 -26.27
CA HIS A 49 -11.38 22.74 -25.33
C HIS A 49 -10.18 23.58 -24.87
N SER A 50 -8.92 23.21 -25.17
CA SER A 50 -7.73 23.96 -24.73
C SER A 50 -7.61 25.40 -25.26
N GLY A 51 -8.26 25.72 -26.39
CA GLY A 51 -8.23 27.06 -27.00
C GLY A 51 -9.35 28.02 -26.57
N ASN A 52 -10.36 27.55 -25.82
CA ASN A 52 -11.53 28.37 -25.46
C ASN A 52 -11.37 28.97 -24.06
N VAL A 53 -10.97 30.24 -24.01
CA VAL A 53 -10.68 31.06 -22.80
C VAL A 53 -11.81 31.05 -21.75
N GLY A 54 -13.03 30.62 -22.11
CA GLY A 54 -14.19 30.55 -21.21
C GLY A 54 -14.43 29.24 -20.46
N ASN A 55 -13.89 28.09 -20.88
CA ASN A 55 -14.26 26.78 -20.29
C ASN A 55 -13.14 26.10 -19.49
N ARG A 56 -12.41 26.89 -18.69
CA ARG A 56 -11.37 26.38 -17.78
C ARG A 56 -11.87 25.33 -16.79
N ARG A 57 -13.16 25.35 -16.44
CA ARG A 57 -13.74 24.41 -15.45
C ARG A 57 -13.65 22.96 -15.92
N LEU A 58 -13.95 22.70 -17.19
CA LEU A 58 -13.90 21.35 -17.75
C LEU A 58 -12.46 20.83 -17.81
N THR A 59 -11.54 21.65 -18.30
CA THR A 59 -10.11 21.32 -18.34
C THR A 59 -9.56 21.07 -16.94
N HIS A 60 -9.81 21.97 -15.98
CA HIS A 60 -9.33 21.80 -14.61
C HIS A 60 -9.91 20.54 -13.94
N LEU A 61 -11.19 20.24 -14.16
CA LEU A 61 -11.80 19.03 -13.62
C LEU A 61 -11.16 17.77 -14.22
N SER A 62 -10.95 17.76 -15.54
CA SER A 62 -10.31 16.66 -16.24
C SER A 62 -8.87 16.44 -15.77
N GLU A 63 -8.08 17.51 -15.65
CA GLU A 63 -6.72 17.47 -15.12
C GLU A 63 -6.70 16.97 -13.67
N TYR A 64 -7.61 17.48 -12.83
CA TYR A 64 -7.73 17.05 -11.43
C TYR A 64 -7.98 15.55 -11.31
N VAL A 65 -8.96 15.01 -12.06
CA VAL A 65 -9.24 13.57 -12.04
C VAL A 65 -8.07 12.77 -12.63
N THR A 66 -7.42 13.28 -13.68
CA THR A 66 -6.26 12.62 -14.31
C THR A 66 -5.11 12.49 -13.31
N ILE A 67 -4.81 13.53 -12.53
CA ILE A 67 -3.78 13.48 -11.50
C ILE A 67 -4.10 12.42 -10.45
N HIS A 68 -5.36 12.35 -9.99
CA HIS A 68 -5.74 11.38 -8.96
C HIS A 68 -5.70 9.94 -9.45
N LEU A 69 -6.17 9.69 -10.68
CA LEU A 69 -6.09 8.36 -11.27
C LEU A 69 -4.65 7.98 -11.65
N ALA A 70 -3.79 8.93 -11.98
CA ALA A 70 -2.37 8.67 -12.27
C ALA A 70 -1.64 8.06 -11.04
N MET A 71 -2.03 8.44 -9.83
CA MET A 71 -1.49 7.87 -8.59
C MET A 71 -1.83 6.38 -8.41
N LEU A 72 -2.84 5.87 -9.12
CA LEU A 72 -3.19 4.45 -9.11
C LEU A 72 -2.34 3.66 -10.10
N VAL A 73 -1.80 4.28 -11.16
CA VAL A 73 -1.03 3.56 -12.18
C VAL A 73 0.33 3.16 -11.60
N PRO A 74 0.76 1.89 -11.63
CA PRO A 74 2.09 1.47 -11.20
C PRO A 74 3.21 2.18 -11.98
N GLU A 75 4.34 2.50 -11.34
CA GLU A 75 5.44 3.27 -11.92
C GLU A 75 5.92 2.72 -13.26
N TYR A 76 6.09 1.39 -13.37
CA TYR A 76 6.56 0.73 -14.59
C TYR A 76 5.56 0.79 -15.76
N LEU A 77 4.30 1.19 -15.51
CA LEU A 77 3.28 1.42 -16.54
C LEU A 77 3.05 2.91 -16.85
N ARG A 78 3.70 3.83 -16.11
CA ARG A 78 3.54 5.27 -16.33
C ARG A 78 4.32 5.72 -17.56
N SER A 79 3.63 6.44 -18.46
CA SER A 79 4.34 7.26 -19.46
C SER A 79 5.07 8.44 -18.80
N GLU A 80 6.06 9.03 -19.48
CA GLU A 80 6.79 10.21 -18.96
C GLU A 80 5.85 11.37 -18.57
N ARG A 81 4.75 11.55 -19.32
CA ARG A 81 3.72 12.54 -18.99
C ARG A 81 3.04 12.25 -17.65
N VAL A 82 2.72 10.98 -17.40
CA VAL A 82 1.99 10.52 -16.21
C VAL A 82 2.89 10.52 -14.99
N ALA A 83 4.16 10.12 -15.15
CA ALA A 83 5.16 10.18 -14.09
C ALA A 83 5.30 11.61 -13.51
N LYS A 84 5.21 12.65 -14.35
CA LYS A 84 5.25 14.06 -13.91
C LYS A 84 4.01 14.53 -13.14
N LEU A 85 2.91 13.77 -13.15
CA LEU A 85 1.67 14.11 -12.44
C LEU A 85 1.63 13.52 -11.03
N VAL A 86 2.42 12.48 -10.76
CA VAL A 86 2.43 11.78 -9.48
C VAL A 86 3.47 12.40 -8.55
N PRO A 87 3.10 12.80 -7.31
CA PRO A 87 4.07 13.30 -6.34
C PRO A 87 5.10 12.23 -5.94
N GLU A 88 6.36 12.63 -5.81
CA GLU A 88 7.47 11.76 -5.36
C GLU A 88 7.28 11.21 -3.94
N GLU A 89 6.44 11.86 -3.13
CA GLU A 89 6.10 11.38 -1.80
C GLU A 89 5.13 10.20 -1.83
N ILE A 90 4.35 10.06 -2.91
CA ILE A 90 3.32 9.02 -3.06
C ILE A 90 3.86 7.81 -3.83
N LYS A 91 4.72 8.01 -4.84
CA LYS A 91 5.32 6.94 -5.68
C LYS A 91 4.30 5.84 -6.00
N ASP A 92 4.55 4.62 -5.53
CA ASP A 92 3.73 3.43 -5.76
C ASP A 92 3.02 2.96 -4.49
N GLN A 93 2.85 3.84 -3.48
CA GLN A 93 2.15 3.48 -2.25
C GLN A 93 0.74 2.96 -2.52
N VAL A 94 -0.02 3.58 -3.42
CA VAL A 94 -1.38 3.12 -3.73
C VAL A 94 -1.39 1.77 -4.46
N PRO A 95 -0.65 1.59 -5.58
CA PRO A 95 -0.46 0.28 -6.18
C PRO A 95 -0.06 -0.81 -5.18
N ASN A 96 0.92 -0.52 -4.30
CA ASN A 96 1.43 -1.47 -3.32
C ASN A 96 0.37 -1.85 -2.28
N ILE A 97 -0.43 -0.90 -1.81
CA ILE A 97 -1.55 -1.17 -0.89
C ILE A 97 -2.57 -2.12 -1.53
N TYR A 98 -2.96 -1.87 -2.78
CA TYR A 98 -3.93 -2.72 -3.48
C TYR A 98 -3.36 -4.10 -3.78
N HIS A 99 -2.09 -4.17 -4.19
CA HIS A 99 -1.43 -5.45 -4.41
C HIS A 99 -1.40 -6.29 -3.14
N LYS A 100 -1.00 -5.71 -2.00
CA LYS A 100 -1.01 -6.36 -0.68
C LYS A 100 -2.43 -6.76 -0.25
N PHE A 101 -3.44 -5.97 -0.58
CA PHE A 101 -4.84 -6.29 -0.27
C PHE A 101 -5.33 -7.49 -1.08
N ILE A 102 -5.03 -7.53 -2.39
CA ILE A 102 -5.40 -8.66 -3.25
C ILE A 102 -4.64 -9.91 -2.82
N LEU A 103 -3.34 -9.78 -2.55
CA LEU A 103 -2.49 -10.87 -2.05
C LEU A 103 -3.00 -11.41 -0.71
N SER A 104 -3.44 -10.55 0.21
CA SER A 104 -4.08 -10.97 1.47
C SER A 104 -5.32 -11.82 1.20
N ASN A 105 -6.18 -11.39 0.28
CA ASN A 105 -7.41 -12.11 -0.05
C ASN A 105 -7.15 -13.46 -0.74
N SER A 106 -6.13 -13.56 -1.60
CA SER A 106 -5.82 -14.80 -2.33
C SER A 106 -5.08 -15.82 -1.46
N THR A 107 -4.20 -15.37 -0.57
CA THR A 107 -3.35 -16.25 0.26
C THR A 107 -3.96 -16.56 1.63
N GLY A 108 -4.90 -15.74 2.10
CA GLY A 108 -5.42 -15.79 3.47
C GLY A 108 -4.48 -15.18 4.51
N ILE A 109 -3.31 -14.67 4.11
CA ILE A 109 -2.40 -13.96 5.01
C ILE A 109 -3.08 -12.65 5.45
N PRO A 110 -3.18 -12.35 6.75
CA PRO A 110 -3.80 -11.12 7.20
C PRO A 110 -3.13 -9.87 6.61
N PHE A 111 -3.95 -8.98 6.02
CA PHE A 111 -3.49 -7.73 5.44
C PHE A 111 -2.57 -6.88 6.36
N PRO A 112 -2.81 -6.78 7.68
CA PRO A 112 -1.90 -6.07 8.59
C PRO A 112 -0.47 -6.63 8.63
N LEU A 113 -0.25 -7.89 8.27
CA LEU A 113 1.08 -8.51 8.22
C LEU A 113 1.81 -8.21 6.91
N LEU A 114 1.06 -7.92 5.83
CA LEU A 114 1.62 -7.53 4.53
C LEU A 114 1.84 -6.02 4.40
N MET A 115 1.15 -5.20 5.20
CA MET A 115 1.34 -3.75 5.16
C MET A 115 2.76 -3.27 5.47
N PRO A 116 3.43 -3.74 6.54
CA PRO A 116 4.75 -3.24 6.92
C PRO A 116 5.90 -3.77 6.07
N ILE A 117 5.66 -4.58 5.04
CA ILE A 117 6.75 -5.24 4.30
C ILE A 117 6.90 -4.67 2.89
N ASP A 118 8.12 -4.58 2.39
CA ASP A 118 8.39 -4.38 0.98
C ASP A 118 8.75 -5.72 0.36
N LEU A 119 8.07 -6.06 -0.74
CA LEU A 119 8.27 -7.30 -1.48
C LEU A 119 9.11 -7.04 -2.72
N GLU A 120 10.04 -7.95 -3.01
CA GLU A 120 10.74 -8.00 -4.29
C GLU A 120 9.81 -8.45 -5.42
N GLU A 121 10.29 -8.37 -6.67
CA GLU A 121 9.53 -8.78 -7.85
C GLU A 121 9.16 -10.28 -7.90
N ASP A 122 9.78 -11.11 -7.06
CA ASP A 122 9.48 -12.54 -6.91
C ASP A 122 8.61 -12.87 -5.67
N GLY A 123 8.12 -11.84 -4.97
CA GLY A 123 7.30 -12.00 -3.77
C GLY A 123 8.10 -12.30 -2.50
N THR A 124 9.44 -12.26 -2.55
CA THR A 124 10.25 -12.38 -1.33
C THR A 124 10.25 -11.09 -0.52
N VAL A 125 10.40 -11.19 0.81
CA VAL A 125 10.45 -10.03 1.71
C VAL A 125 11.82 -9.36 1.61
N ASN A 126 11.85 -8.12 1.12
CA ASN A 126 13.06 -7.29 1.09
C ASN A 126 13.29 -6.57 2.43
N GLU A 127 12.29 -5.79 2.85
CA GLU A 127 12.36 -4.97 4.05
C GLU A 127 11.09 -5.11 4.89
N ILE A 128 11.24 -4.97 6.20
CA ILE A 128 10.12 -4.79 7.13
C ILE A 128 10.30 -3.42 7.79
N HIS A 129 9.32 -2.53 7.61
CA HIS A 129 9.25 -1.23 8.27
C HIS A 129 9.32 -1.35 9.80
N GLU A 130 9.76 -0.29 10.47
CA GLU A 130 9.81 -0.29 11.93
C GLU A 130 8.42 -0.46 12.53
N LEU A 131 8.28 -1.49 13.37
CA LEU A 131 7.03 -1.83 14.06
C LEU A 131 6.97 -1.21 15.47
N ILE A 132 8.15 -0.91 16.02
CA ILE A 132 8.36 -0.30 17.33
C ILE A 132 9.40 0.80 17.14
N SER A 133 9.17 1.98 17.72
CA SER A 133 10.13 3.09 17.71
C SER A 133 10.36 3.62 19.12
N GLU A 134 11.43 4.38 19.30
CA GLU A 134 11.60 5.18 20.51
C GLU A 134 10.49 6.24 20.62
N SER A 135 10.01 6.49 21.84
CA SER A 135 9.05 7.55 22.09
C SER A 135 9.72 8.91 21.86
N PRO A 136 9.08 9.83 21.13
CA PRO A 136 9.60 11.18 20.93
C PRO A 136 9.58 12.03 22.22
N ILE A 137 8.92 11.54 23.28
CA ILE A 137 8.75 12.24 24.57
C ILE A 137 9.68 11.67 25.65
N ASP A 138 9.98 10.36 25.59
CA ASP A 138 10.72 9.64 26.62
C ASP A 138 11.58 8.56 25.95
N SER A 139 12.86 8.84 25.73
CA SER A 139 13.78 7.95 25.01
C SER A 139 13.98 6.59 25.67
N GLU A 140 13.56 6.42 26.93
CA GLU A 140 13.60 5.12 27.63
C GLU A 140 12.34 4.27 27.37
N LYS A 141 11.35 4.79 26.64
CA LYS A 141 10.10 4.09 26.31
C LYS A 141 9.98 3.77 24.84
N ALA A 142 9.65 2.51 24.56
CA ALA A 142 9.24 2.06 23.24
C ALA A 142 7.75 2.37 23.00
N ILE A 143 7.40 2.75 21.77
CA ILE A 143 6.02 2.91 21.31
C ILE A 143 5.80 2.10 20.03
N LEU A 144 4.56 1.67 19.80
CA LEU A 144 4.17 1.03 18.55
C LEU A 144 4.06 2.09 17.45
N THR A 145 4.60 1.78 16.27
CA THR A 145 4.36 2.59 15.07
C THR A 145 2.95 2.33 14.53
N GLU A 146 2.58 3.00 13.44
CA GLU A 146 1.30 2.75 12.76
C GLU A 146 1.13 1.29 12.30
N TRP A 147 2.24 0.58 12.13
CA TRP A 147 2.29 -0.82 11.75
C TRP A 147 2.25 -1.79 12.94
N GLY A 148 2.69 -1.35 14.11
CA GLY A 148 2.95 -2.21 15.27
C GLY A 148 1.70 -2.86 15.83
N SER A 149 0.71 -2.07 16.26
CA SER A 149 -0.50 -2.62 16.88
C SER A 149 -1.27 -3.57 15.95
N PRO A 150 -1.51 -3.22 14.67
CA PRO A 150 -2.18 -4.12 13.74
C PRO A 150 -1.42 -5.44 13.52
N ALA A 151 -0.09 -5.39 13.41
CA ALA A 151 0.72 -6.58 13.19
C ALA A 151 0.71 -7.53 14.40
N ILE A 152 0.80 -7.01 15.63
CA ILE A 152 0.70 -7.85 16.85
C ILE A 152 -0.65 -8.55 16.93
N LEU A 153 -1.74 -7.81 16.71
CA LEU A 153 -3.08 -8.38 16.77
C LEU A 153 -3.26 -9.48 15.72
N ALA A 154 -2.83 -9.24 14.49
CA ALA A 154 -2.92 -10.23 13.41
C ALA A 154 -2.04 -11.47 13.66
N LEU A 155 -0.80 -11.31 14.16
CA LEU A 155 0.05 -12.46 14.52
C LEU A 155 -0.61 -13.33 15.61
N LYS A 156 -1.27 -12.72 16.59
CA LYS A 156 -2.02 -13.44 17.63
C LYS A 156 -3.23 -14.19 17.09
N GLU A 157 -3.98 -13.57 16.18
CA GLU A 157 -5.12 -14.21 15.52
C GLU A 157 -4.68 -15.44 14.71
N GLU A 158 -3.48 -15.38 14.13
CA GLU A 158 -2.82 -16.50 13.45
C GLU A 158 -2.21 -17.55 14.41
N GLY A 159 -2.30 -17.34 15.72
CA GLY A 159 -1.80 -18.27 16.73
C GLY A 159 -0.30 -18.20 17.01
N VAL A 160 0.38 -17.14 16.56
CA VAL A 160 1.80 -16.90 16.87
C VAL A 160 1.93 -16.50 18.35
N ILE A 161 2.80 -17.20 19.08
CA ILE A 161 3.07 -16.92 20.49
C ILE A 161 4.09 -15.79 20.57
N LEU A 162 3.63 -14.61 20.92
CA LEU A 162 4.49 -13.43 21.06
C LEU A 162 5.07 -13.32 22.48
N PRO A 163 6.26 -12.71 22.65
CA PRO A 163 6.81 -12.38 23.97
C PRO A 163 5.88 -11.48 24.79
N ASP A 164 5.85 -11.69 26.10
CA ASP A 164 4.98 -10.95 27.04
C ASP A 164 5.21 -9.42 26.98
N GLU A 165 6.42 -8.97 26.65
CA GLU A 165 6.74 -7.55 26.52
C GLU A 165 6.01 -6.89 25.34
N LEU A 166 5.75 -7.63 24.25
CA LEU A 166 4.97 -7.13 23.11
C LEU A 166 3.47 -7.09 23.43
N ASP A 167 3.01 -8.01 24.28
CA ASP A 167 1.64 -8.05 24.77
C ASP A 167 1.31 -6.82 25.62
N GLU A 168 2.25 -6.40 26.46
CA GLU A 168 2.11 -5.20 27.28
C GLU A 168 2.03 -3.92 26.45
N LEU A 169 2.69 -3.86 25.28
CA LEU A 169 2.65 -2.69 24.39
C LEU A 169 1.28 -2.48 23.72
N VAL A 170 0.48 -3.53 23.55
CA VAL A 170 -0.86 -3.45 22.93
C VAL A 170 -1.98 -3.28 23.95
N ARG A 171 -1.71 -3.49 25.24
CA ARG A 171 -2.71 -3.26 26.29
C ARG A 171 -3.11 -1.79 26.29
N LEU A 172 -4.39 -1.53 26.04
CA LEU A 172 -4.98 -0.22 26.17
C LEU A 172 -4.68 0.32 27.59
N PRO A 173 -4.40 1.62 27.76
CA PRO A 173 -4.33 2.19 29.09
C PRO A 173 -5.66 1.92 29.81
N ASP A 174 -5.58 1.47 31.07
CA ASP A 174 -6.71 1.09 31.95
C ASP A 174 -7.82 2.15 32.07
N SER A 175 -7.66 3.34 31.49
CA SER A 175 -8.66 4.40 31.46
C SER A 175 -9.79 4.20 30.44
N LEU A 176 -9.74 3.14 29.62
CA LEU A 176 -10.75 2.83 28.60
C LEU A 176 -11.44 1.45 28.77
N ALA A 177 -11.16 0.73 29.87
CA ALA A 177 -11.80 -0.54 30.23
C ALA A 177 -12.93 -0.38 31.25
#